data_AF-A0A0B5BMH4-F1
#
_entry.id   AF-A0A0B5BMH4-F1
#
_cell.length_a   1.000
_cell.length_b   1.000
_cell.length_c   1.000
_cell.angle_alpha   90.00
_cell.angle_beta   90.00
_cell.angle_gamma   90.00
#
_symmetry.space_group_name_H-M   'P 1'
#
loop_
_entity.id
_entity.type
_entity.pdbx_description
1 polymer ?
#
loop_
_entity_poly.entity_id
_entity_poly.type
_entity_poly.pdbx_seq_one_letter_code
_entity_poly.pdbx_strand_id
1 'polypeptide(L)'
;MTRGLYKQPGGKLVGVTVRLSHADSDYADSDYIDSAHTNAVKTVPYAGPAASSTVIECHIDGDFFLDGDDAGTRNLLHSMECALEQCAARCLSGSMVSERDVTAAVERTMLHHPDVRIVGMGARGIAIAFQRAIDGIDGADGIAGIGGNDVTKVEPRDDLCIRRHTSPMETAETAEIAKNIENVGTAESDENAGTVGTGEIAETGNWAEYARRWHALKPNIVHDDPRKPQEQMDLDVEWAREVAAGTREPTLRFWEWAEPAVVIGRFQSLEDEVNVRTAQDEGFHIVRRCTGGGAMFIEPGNTITYSLYAPLDFAHGMSVEESYELCDYWLVEALRALGLNVRFAGLNDIATQYGKLGGAAQRRFAPTHGGPGAILHHVTLAYDIDAEKMTRVLNISREKMSDKAVKSAAKHVDPMRSQTGMGRDEVVARLVDAAVRVTM
;
A
#
# COMPACT_ATOMS: atom_id res chain seq x y z
N MET A 1 -12.69 19.26 11.89
CA MET A 1 -12.42 18.00 11.16
C MET A 1 -11.63 17.11 12.10
N THR A 2 -12.02 15.85 12.23
CA THR A 2 -11.33 14.87 13.09
C THR A 2 -11.08 13.60 12.29
N ARG A 3 -10.05 12.84 12.66
CA ARG A 3 -9.63 11.65 11.93
C ARG A 3 -9.22 10.54 12.87
N GLY A 4 -9.72 9.34 12.62
CA GLY A 4 -9.31 8.13 13.31
C GLY A 4 -8.67 7.16 12.32
N LEU A 5 -7.63 6.47 12.79
CA LEU A 5 -6.92 5.45 12.01
C LEU A 5 -7.06 4.10 12.71
N TYR A 6 -7.05 3.00 11.96
CA TYR A 6 -6.97 1.65 12.50
C TYR A 6 -6.23 0.71 11.55
N LYS A 7 -5.26 -0.06 12.08
CA LYS A 7 -4.55 -1.11 11.35
C LYS A 7 -5.09 -2.47 11.75
N GLN A 8 -5.66 -3.19 10.79
CA GLN A 8 -6.06 -4.57 10.99
C GLN A 8 -4.81 -5.43 11.24
N PRO A 9 -4.75 -6.25 12.30
CA PRO A 9 -3.62 -7.14 12.56
C PRO A 9 -3.36 -8.08 11.36
N GLY A 10 -2.15 -8.04 10.81
CA GLY A 10 -1.78 -8.80 9.60
C GLY A 10 -2.48 -8.33 8.30
N GLY A 11 -3.23 -7.23 8.35
CA GLY A 11 -4.05 -6.70 7.26
C GLY A 11 -3.68 -5.28 6.87
N LYS A 12 -4.70 -4.47 6.58
CA LYS A 12 -4.59 -3.14 5.96
C LYS A 12 -4.95 -2.03 6.95
N LEU A 13 -4.52 -0.81 6.65
CA LEU A 13 -4.85 0.41 7.35
C LEU A 13 -6.11 1.02 6.74
N VAL A 14 -7.01 1.49 7.60
CA VAL A 14 -8.11 2.39 7.23
C VAL A 14 -8.04 3.67 8.04
N GLY A 15 -8.36 4.77 7.39
CA GLY A 15 -8.66 6.06 7.99
C GLY A 15 -10.13 6.41 7.79
N VAL A 16 -10.70 7.05 8.80
CA VAL A 16 -12.03 7.64 8.73
C VAL A 16 -11.92 9.09 9.18
N THR A 17 -12.32 9.99 8.30
CA THR A 17 -12.37 11.43 8.57
C THR A 17 -13.82 11.86 8.75
N VAL A 18 -14.10 12.64 9.81
CA VAL A 18 -15.41 13.27 10.04
C VAL A 18 -15.26 14.79 9.94
N ARG A 19 -16.03 15.40 9.03
CA ARG A 19 -16.10 16.86 8.85
C ARG A 19 -17.41 17.39 9.42
N LEU A 20 -17.30 18.49 10.17
CA LEU A 20 -18.42 19.15 10.84
C LEU A 20 -18.58 20.57 10.29
N SER A 21 -19.81 21.02 10.14
CA SER A 21 -20.17 22.41 9.90
C SER A 21 -20.54 23.03 11.23
N HIS A 22 -20.00 24.21 11.50
CA HIS A 22 -20.42 25.03 12.64
C HIS A 22 -21.30 26.14 12.08
N ALA A 23 -22.39 26.45 12.78
CA ALA A 23 -23.36 27.44 12.33
C ALA A 23 -22.83 28.90 12.35
N ASP A 24 -21.59 29.14 12.76
CA ASP A 24 -20.97 30.47 12.79
C ASP A 24 -19.63 30.48 12.03
N SER A 25 -19.63 31.02 10.81
CA SER A 25 -18.58 31.93 10.32
C SER A 25 -18.98 32.51 8.96
N ASP A 26 -19.62 33.67 9.00
CA ASP A 26 -19.45 34.67 7.95
C ASP A 26 -17.98 35.08 7.92
N TYR A 27 -17.15 34.39 7.14
CA TYR A 27 -15.91 34.95 6.60
C TYR A 27 -15.58 34.31 5.25
N ALA A 28 -15.24 35.18 4.31
CA ALA A 28 -15.25 34.98 2.88
C ALA A 28 -14.28 33.92 2.35
N ASP A 29 -14.69 33.36 1.21
CA ASP A 29 -13.92 32.67 0.16
C ASP A 29 -12.39 32.70 0.28
N SER A 30 -11.79 31.51 0.27
CA SER A 30 -10.53 31.30 -0.44
C SER A 30 -10.54 29.93 -1.15
N ASP A 31 -10.78 29.99 -2.45
CA ASP A 31 -10.37 29.08 -3.53
C ASP A 31 -10.01 27.63 -3.16
N TYR A 32 -11.01 26.75 -3.26
CA TYR A 32 -10.82 25.31 -3.35
C TYR A 32 -10.75 24.89 -4.83
N ILE A 33 -9.62 24.34 -5.27
CA ILE A 33 -9.48 23.77 -6.61
C ILE A 33 -10.12 22.38 -6.60
N ASP A 34 -11.26 22.30 -7.29
CA ASP A 34 -12.03 21.09 -7.61
C ASP A 34 -11.24 20.18 -8.57
N SER A 35 -11.14 18.89 -8.23
CA SER A 35 -10.76 17.82 -9.18
C SER A 35 -11.93 16.85 -9.38
N ALA A 36 -12.96 17.34 -10.08
CA ALA A 36 -13.88 16.67 -11.01
C ALA A 36 -14.61 15.40 -10.53
N HIS A 37 -15.85 15.56 -10.04
CA HIS A 37 -17.09 15.35 -10.85
C HIS A 37 -18.39 15.49 -10.00
N THR A 38 -19.05 16.65 -10.16
CA THR A 38 -20.51 16.94 -10.20
C THR A 38 -21.45 16.58 -9.04
N ASN A 39 -21.59 17.55 -8.12
CA ASN A 39 -22.80 18.19 -7.55
C ASN A 39 -24.17 17.49 -7.49
N ALA A 40 -24.68 17.36 -6.25
CA ALA A 40 -25.99 17.90 -5.86
C ALA A 40 -26.06 18.11 -4.33
N VAL A 41 -25.85 19.35 -3.87
CA VAL A 41 -26.12 19.75 -2.47
C VAL A 41 -27.63 19.78 -2.27
N LYS A 42 -28.18 18.90 -1.43
CA LYS A 42 -29.58 18.96 -0.97
C LYS A 42 -29.65 19.81 0.30
N THR A 43 -30.17 21.02 0.20
CA THR A 43 -30.54 21.84 1.37
C THR A 43 -31.96 21.51 1.85
N VAL A 44 -32.11 21.19 3.14
CA VAL A 44 -33.41 21.13 3.84
C VAL A 44 -33.50 22.36 4.76
N PRO A 45 -34.62 23.11 4.81
CA PRO A 45 -34.70 24.28 5.69
C PRO A 45 -35.16 23.87 7.10
N TYR A 46 -34.47 24.36 8.15
CA TYR A 46 -35.04 24.43 9.50
C TYR A 46 -34.55 25.65 10.29
N ALA A 47 -35.39 26.05 11.24
CA ALA A 47 -35.34 27.27 12.03
C ALA A 47 -34.80 27.07 13.44
N GLY A 48 -34.03 28.03 13.94
CA GLY A 48 -33.87 28.33 15.37
C GLY A 48 -32.57 27.87 16.04
N PRO A 49 -32.02 28.64 17.00
CA PRO A 49 -30.59 28.64 17.30
C PRO A 49 -30.25 27.80 18.55
N ALA A 50 -29.51 26.73 18.32
CA ALA A 50 -28.45 26.24 19.19
C ALA A 50 -27.27 25.95 18.28
N ALA A 51 -26.03 26.24 18.68
CA ALA A 51 -24.84 25.93 17.89
C ALA A 51 -24.72 24.42 17.71
N SER A 52 -25.44 23.90 16.71
CA SER A 52 -25.54 22.49 16.39
C SER A 52 -24.50 22.20 15.33
N SER A 53 -23.36 21.66 15.75
CA SER A 53 -22.41 21.11 14.79
C SER A 53 -23.12 20.03 13.99
N THR A 54 -23.23 20.20 12.68
CA THR A 54 -23.88 19.23 11.80
C THR A 54 -22.81 18.47 11.03
N VAL A 55 -22.91 17.14 10.99
CA VAL A 55 -22.00 16.33 10.16
C VAL A 55 -22.19 16.75 8.71
N ILE A 56 -21.11 17.15 8.07
CA ILE A 56 -21.12 17.47 6.65
C ILE A 56 -20.85 16.21 5.84
N GLU A 57 -19.83 15.45 6.25
CA GLU A 57 -19.23 14.42 5.43
C GLU A 57 -18.43 13.45 6.31
N CYS A 58 -18.54 12.16 6.01
CA CYS A 58 -17.56 11.16 6.44
C CYS A 58 -16.79 10.66 5.22
N HIS A 59 -15.47 10.51 5.34
CA HIS A 59 -14.64 9.99 4.27
C HIS A 59 -13.84 8.77 4.74
N ILE A 60 -13.85 7.70 3.93
CA ILE A 60 -13.07 6.48 4.17
C ILE A 60 -11.92 6.39 3.18
N ASP A 61 -10.72 6.23 3.70
CA ASP A 61 -9.50 6.10 2.90
C ASP A 61 -8.52 5.10 3.54
N GLY A 62 -7.48 4.68 2.82
CA GLY A 62 -6.45 3.80 3.38
C GLY A 62 -5.75 2.93 2.35
N ASP A 63 -4.97 1.96 2.87
CA ASP A 63 -4.17 1.04 2.05
C ASP A 63 -4.89 -0.29 1.72
N PHE A 64 -6.20 -0.37 2.02
CA PHE A 64 -7.03 -1.53 1.67
C PHE A 64 -7.21 -1.70 0.15
N PHE A 65 -7.72 -2.86 -0.23
CA PHE A 65 -8.12 -3.13 -1.61
C PHE A 65 -9.64 -3.30 -1.68
N LEU A 66 -10.20 -3.07 -2.87
CA LEU A 66 -11.56 -3.45 -3.21
C LEU A 66 -11.52 -4.38 -4.42
N ASP A 67 -12.10 -5.56 -4.25
CA ASP A 67 -12.26 -6.58 -5.28
C ASP A 67 -13.68 -6.49 -5.84
N GLY A 68 -13.81 -6.10 -7.11
CA GLY A 68 -15.08 -5.82 -7.78
C GLY A 68 -14.88 -4.84 -8.94
N ASP A 69 -15.96 -4.52 -9.67
CA ASP A 69 -15.91 -3.53 -10.75
C ASP A 69 -15.90 -2.06 -10.24
N ASP A 70 -15.64 -1.12 -11.14
CA ASP A 70 -15.51 0.31 -10.78
C ASP A 70 -16.80 0.97 -10.30
N ALA A 71 -17.96 0.49 -10.73
CA ALA A 71 -19.24 1.05 -10.31
C ALA A 71 -19.59 0.54 -8.91
N GLY A 72 -19.50 -0.78 -8.71
CA GLY A 72 -19.72 -1.42 -7.43
C GLY A 72 -18.77 -0.89 -6.36
N THR A 73 -17.47 -0.80 -6.63
CA THR A 73 -16.49 -0.31 -5.65
C THR A 73 -16.77 1.13 -5.19
N ARG A 74 -17.14 2.02 -6.11
CA ARG A 74 -17.56 3.40 -5.78
C ARG A 74 -18.86 3.42 -4.98
N ASN A 75 -19.86 2.64 -5.40
CA ASN A 75 -21.15 2.59 -4.73
C ASN A 75 -21.05 2.04 -3.31
N LEU A 76 -20.20 1.03 -3.08
CA LEU A 76 -19.94 0.47 -1.76
C LEU A 76 -19.28 1.50 -0.83
N LEU A 77 -18.20 2.16 -1.26
CA LEU A 77 -17.54 3.20 -0.47
C LEU A 77 -18.51 4.33 -0.10
N HIS A 78 -19.23 4.85 -1.09
CA HIS A 78 -20.21 5.90 -0.87
C HIS A 78 -21.33 5.45 0.11
N SER A 79 -21.82 4.22 -0.03
CA SER A 79 -22.84 3.68 0.88
C SER A 79 -22.32 3.55 2.32
N MET A 80 -21.06 3.14 2.50
CA MET A 80 -20.42 3.09 3.81
C MET A 80 -20.26 4.49 4.41
N GLU A 81 -19.78 5.47 3.63
CA GLU A 81 -19.65 6.86 4.05
C GLU A 81 -21.00 7.45 4.50
N CYS A 82 -22.07 7.26 3.72
CA CYS A 82 -23.42 7.69 4.11
C CYS A 82 -23.93 6.99 5.38
N ALA A 83 -23.57 5.71 5.60
CA ALA A 83 -23.93 5.02 6.84
C ALA A 83 -23.16 5.59 8.04
N LEU A 84 -21.89 5.92 7.88
CA LEU A 84 -21.08 6.58 8.91
C LEU A 84 -21.59 8.00 9.22
N GLU A 85 -22.04 8.76 8.22
CA GLU A 85 -22.68 10.07 8.42
C GLU A 85 -23.93 9.96 9.29
N GLN A 86 -24.78 8.95 9.06
CA GLN A 86 -25.97 8.68 9.88
C GLN A 86 -25.59 8.30 11.32
N CYS A 87 -24.55 7.48 11.50
CA CYS A 87 -24.00 7.18 12.82
C CYS A 87 -23.49 8.43 13.52
N ALA A 88 -22.73 9.28 12.83
CA ALA A 88 -22.16 10.50 13.37
C ALA A 88 -23.24 11.50 13.78
N ALA A 89 -24.28 11.68 12.96
CA ALA A 89 -25.42 12.55 13.28
C ALA A 89 -26.15 12.08 14.54
N ARG A 90 -26.29 10.75 14.73
CA ARG A 90 -26.87 10.19 15.95
C ARG A 90 -25.98 10.45 17.16
N CYS A 91 -24.66 10.27 17.06
CA CYS A 91 -23.72 10.60 18.15
C CYS A 91 -23.87 12.07 18.59
N LEU A 92 -23.84 13.01 17.64
CA LEU A 92 -23.94 14.44 17.94
C LEU A 92 -25.31 14.87 18.48
N SER A 93 -26.37 14.12 18.17
CA SER A 93 -27.70 14.32 18.76
C SER A 93 -27.84 13.79 20.20
N GLY A 94 -26.76 13.28 20.80
CA GLY A 94 -26.74 12.73 22.16
C GLY A 94 -27.21 11.27 22.23
N SER A 95 -27.38 10.58 21.10
CA SER A 95 -27.66 9.15 21.09
C SER A 95 -26.39 8.36 21.37
N MET A 96 -26.45 7.38 22.28
CA MET A 96 -25.36 6.43 22.45
C MET A 96 -25.28 5.52 21.21
N VAL A 97 -24.19 5.62 20.45
CA VAL A 97 -23.87 4.75 19.32
C VAL A 97 -22.59 4.00 19.67
N SER A 98 -22.66 2.67 19.74
CA SER A 98 -21.50 1.83 20.08
C SER A 98 -20.72 1.40 18.84
N GLU A 99 -19.48 0.93 19.03
CA GLU A 99 -18.68 0.27 17.97
C GLU A 99 -19.49 -0.83 17.26
N ARG A 100 -20.33 -1.58 18.00
CA ARG A 100 -21.17 -2.65 17.45
C ARG A 100 -22.26 -2.11 16.53
N ASP A 101 -22.86 -0.97 16.88
CA ASP A 101 -23.90 -0.34 16.04
C ASP A 101 -23.30 0.14 14.71
N VAL A 102 -22.12 0.76 14.76
CA VAL A 102 -21.38 1.19 13.57
C VAL A 102 -20.95 -0.01 12.73
N THR A 103 -20.42 -1.05 13.37
CA THR A 103 -20.03 -2.30 12.69
C THR A 103 -21.22 -2.90 11.95
N ALA A 104 -22.37 -3.02 12.60
CA ALA A 104 -23.59 -3.56 11.99
C ALA A 104 -24.11 -2.68 10.83
N ALA A 105 -23.94 -1.35 10.91
CA ALA A 105 -24.29 -0.45 9.81
C ALA A 105 -23.38 -0.68 8.59
N VAL A 106 -22.06 -0.76 8.79
CA VAL A 106 -21.10 -1.06 7.72
C VAL A 106 -21.33 -2.45 7.14
N GLU A 107 -21.50 -3.49 7.95
CA GLU A 107 -21.82 -4.85 7.47
C GLU A 107 -23.10 -4.87 6.64
N ARG A 108 -24.13 -4.13 7.05
CA ARG A 108 -25.37 -4.00 6.28
C ARG A 108 -25.08 -3.38 4.91
N THR A 109 -24.27 -2.34 4.81
CA THR A 109 -23.91 -1.78 3.50
C THR A 109 -23.18 -2.81 2.63
N MET A 110 -22.23 -3.55 3.20
CA MET A 110 -21.49 -4.62 2.48
C MET A 110 -22.44 -5.71 1.95
N LEU A 111 -23.44 -6.11 2.73
CA LEU A 111 -24.46 -7.08 2.31
C LEU A 111 -25.31 -6.61 1.12
N HIS A 112 -25.49 -5.30 0.93
CA HIS A 112 -26.20 -4.74 -0.23
C HIS A 112 -25.33 -4.63 -1.49
N HIS A 113 -24.03 -4.91 -1.38
CA HIS A 113 -23.07 -4.91 -2.49
C HIS A 113 -22.33 -6.26 -2.59
N PRO A 114 -23.04 -7.38 -2.85
CA PRO A 114 -22.45 -8.73 -2.78
C PRO A 114 -21.34 -8.99 -3.80
N ASP A 115 -21.30 -8.23 -4.90
CA ASP A 115 -20.31 -8.36 -5.98
C ASP A 115 -19.00 -7.63 -5.68
N VAL A 116 -18.90 -6.95 -4.53
CA VAL A 116 -17.73 -6.18 -4.13
C VAL A 116 -17.27 -6.59 -2.75
N ARG A 117 -15.97 -6.81 -2.60
CA ARG A 117 -15.35 -7.16 -1.32
C ARG A 117 -14.26 -6.18 -0.96
N ILE A 118 -14.29 -5.67 0.27
CA ILE A 118 -13.13 -5.02 0.85
C ILE A 118 -12.13 -6.10 1.31
N VAL A 119 -10.87 -5.95 0.92
CA VAL A 119 -9.83 -6.95 1.17
C VAL A 119 -8.75 -6.37 2.06
N GLY A 120 -8.41 -7.13 3.10
CA GLY A 120 -7.44 -6.75 4.12
C GLY A 120 -7.97 -5.81 5.21
N MET A 121 -9.23 -5.39 5.13
CA MET A 121 -9.93 -4.61 6.16
C MET A 121 -11.35 -5.16 6.34
N GLY A 122 -11.89 -5.09 7.56
CA GLY A 122 -13.26 -5.52 7.86
C GLY A 122 -14.09 -4.38 8.45
N ALA A 123 -15.42 -4.57 8.48
CA ALA A 123 -16.38 -3.59 8.99
C ALA A 123 -16.04 -3.11 10.41
N ARG A 124 -15.60 -4.02 11.29
CA ARG A 124 -15.18 -3.68 12.65
C ARG A 124 -13.99 -2.71 12.66
N GLY A 125 -13.02 -2.88 11.78
CA GLY A 125 -11.86 -1.99 11.71
C GLY A 125 -12.24 -0.57 11.25
N ILE A 126 -13.17 -0.48 10.29
CA ILE A 126 -13.77 0.79 9.87
C ILE A 126 -14.51 1.44 11.05
N ALA A 127 -15.30 0.66 11.80
CA ALA A 127 -16.04 1.15 12.97
C ALA A 127 -15.10 1.68 14.08
N ILE A 128 -13.97 1.02 14.33
CA ILE A 128 -12.97 1.49 15.31
C ILE A 128 -12.34 2.80 14.85
N ALA A 129 -11.95 2.91 13.57
CA ALA A 129 -11.42 4.16 13.02
C ALA A 129 -12.45 5.29 13.11
N PHE A 130 -13.71 5.01 12.79
CA PHE A 130 -14.81 5.96 12.95
C PHE A 130 -14.99 6.41 14.41
N GLN A 131 -15.02 5.49 15.37
CA GLN A 131 -15.19 5.84 16.79
C GLN A 131 -14.03 6.73 17.27
N ARG A 132 -12.79 6.41 16.89
CA ARG A 132 -11.62 7.25 17.18
C ARG A 132 -11.75 8.66 16.59
N ALA A 133 -12.36 8.79 15.41
CA ALA A 133 -12.64 10.09 14.81
C ALA A 133 -13.71 10.87 15.59
N ILE A 134 -14.77 10.20 16.06
CA ILE A 134 -15.83 10.80 16.89
C ILE A 134 -15.32 11.21 18.26
N ASP A 135 -14.56 10.35 18.95
CA ASP A 135 -13.98 10.67 20.26
C ASP A 135 -13.03 11.88 20.20
N GLY A 136 -12.39 12.08 19.04
CA GLY A 136 -11.58 13.26 18.75
C GLY A 136 -12.37 14.56 18.63
N ILE A 137 -13.70 14.50 18.42
CA ILE A 137 -14.59 15.67 18.38
C ILE A 137 -14.82 16.17 19.81
N ASP A 138 -15.17 15.26 20.73
CA ASP A 138 -15.45 15.58 22.13
C ASP A 138 -14.17 15.96 22.91
N GLY A 139 -12.99 15.51 22.45
CA GLY A 139 -11.69 15.89 23.01
C GLY A 139 -11.23 17.32 22.69
N ALA A 140 -11.97 18.08 21.88
CA ALA A 140 -11.59 19.42 21.43
C ALA A 140 -11.77 20.55 22.46
N ASP A 141 -12.29 20.25 23.67
CA ASP A 141 -12.27 21.19 24.81
C ASP A 141 -10.97 21.12 25.65
N GLY A 142 -9.95 20.36 25.21
CA GLY A 142 -8.76 20.13 26.03
C GLY A 142 -7.40 20.04 25.33
N ILE A 143 -7.31 20.10 24.00
CA ILE A 143 -6.01 20.03 23.31
C ILE A 143 -5.98 21.03 22.16
N ALA A 144 -5.27 22.14 22.38
CA ALA A 144 -4.92 23.10 21.35
C ALA A 144 -4.30 22.39 20.13
N GLY A 145 -4.80 22.74 18.95
CA GLY A 145 -4.42 22.15 17.68
C GLY A 145 -2.91 22.18 17.46
N ILE A 146 -2.36 21.05 17.03
CA ILE A 146 -1.09 21.02 16.33
C ILE A 146 -1.40 21.40 14.87
N GLY A 147 -1.64 22.68 14.67
CA GLY A 147 -1.71 23.35 13.39
C GLY A 147 -0.80 24.56 13.46
N GLY A 148 0.34 24.49 12.76
CA GLY A 148 1.29 25.58 12.60
C GLY A 148 2.34 25.68 13.71
N ASN A 149 3.56 25.20 13.43
CA ASN A 149 4.74 25.74 14.10
C ASN A 149 5.46 26.68 13.13
N ASP A 150 5.18 27.96 13.36
CA ASP A 150 6.04 29.10 13.10
C ASP A 150 7.42 28.85 13.75
N VAL A 151 8.45 28.66 12.94
CA VAL A 151 9.84 28.56 13.42
C VAL A 151 10.43 29.96 13.37
N THR A 152 10.19 30.74 14.42
CA THR A 152 11.01 31.91 14.73
C THR A 152 11.70 31.75 16.08
N LYS A 153 13.04 31.77 16.02
CA LYS A 153 14.03 31.94 17.10
C LYS A 153 14.14 30.84 18.16
N VAL A 154 15.13 29.97 17.97
CA VAL A 154 15.96 29.46 19.07
C VAL A 154 17.43 29.67 18.66
N GLU A 155 18.17 30.41 19.47
CA GLU A 155 19.60 30.67 19.27
C GLU A 155 20.46 29.40 19.51
N PRO A 156 21.64 29.29 18.87
CA PRO A 156 22.47 28.10 18.96
C PRO A 156 23.15 28.01 20.33
N ARG A 157 23.10 26.83 20.95
CA ARG A 157 24.03 26.47 22.02
C ARG A 157 25.22 25.71 21.43
N ASP A 158 26.39 26.11 21.92
CA ASP A 158 27.71 26.00 21.32
C ASP A 158 28.52 24.96 22.12
N ASP A 159 28.17 23.67 22.01
CA ASP A 159 28.75 22.68 22.92
C ASP A 159 28.79 21.27 22.29
N LEU A 160 29.75 21.00 21.41
CA LEU A 160 30.48 19.71 21.32
C LEU A 160 31.41 19.72 20.09
N CYS A 161 32.59 20.27 20.31
CA CYS A 161 33.72 20.17 19.40
C CYS A 161 34.30 18.74 19.46
N ILE A 162 34.10 17.92 18.43
CA ILE A 162 34.93 16.74 18.19
C ILE A 162 35.68 16.94 16.86
N ARG A 163 37.00 16.94 17.01
CA ARG A 163 38.00 17.30 16.01
C ARG A 163 37.99 16.32 14.83
N ARG A 164 37.93 16.86 13.61
CA ARG A 164 38.29 16.14 12.39
C ARG A 164 39.78 15.81 12.41
N HIS A 165 40.11 14.52 12.37
CA HIS A 165 41.40 14.05 11.87
C HIS A 165 41.17 13.46 10.47
N THR A 166 41.73 14.12 9.48
CA THR A 166 41.94 13.60 8.12
C THR A 166 43.30 12.90 8.06
N SER A 167 43.34 11.65 7.54
CA SER A 167 44.31 11.21 6.51
C SER A 167 44.14 9.72 6.15
N PRO A 168 44.69 9.27 5.00
CA PRO A 168 44.10 8.27 4.10
C PRO A 168 44.74 6.88 4.22
N MET A 169 44.02 5.81 3.84
CA MET A 169 44.63 4.66 3.14
C MET A 169 43.61 3.65 2.62
N GLU A 170 43.80 3.28 1.36
CA GLU A 170 43.20 2.16 0.64
C GLU A 170 43.67 0.79 1.17
N THR A 171 42.91 -0.25 0.81
CA THR A 171 43.28 -1.68 0.70
C THR A 171 43.61 -2.44 2.01
N ALA A 172 42.61 -3.11 2.61
CA ALA A 172 42.82 -4.33 3.42
C ALA A 172 41.55 -5.11 3.83
N GLU A 173 40.32 -4.63 3.67
CA GLU A 173 39.15 -5.26 4.33
C GLU A 173 38.44 -6.40 3.57
N THR A 174 38.89 -6.78 2.37
CA THR A 174 38.23 -7.86 1.60
C THR A 174 38.72 -9.28 1.94
N ALA A 175 39.57 -9.47 2.95
CA ALA A 175 40.17 -10.77 3.27
C ALA A 175 39.81 -11.37 4.65
N GLU A 176 39.14 -10.63 5.54
CA GLU A 176 38.85 -11.10 6.91
C GLU A 176 37.48 -11.78 7.07
N ILE A 177 36.55 -11.60 6.14
CA ILE A 177 35.21 -12.21 6.19
C ILE A 177 35.25 -13.72 5.89
N ALA A 178 36.27 -14.20 5.16
CA ALA A 178 36.36 -15.60 4.74
C ALA A 178 36.92 -16.56 5.82
N LYS A 179 37.36 -16.09 6.99
CA LYS A 179 37.99 -16.94 8.03
C LYS A 179 37.11 -17.29 9.23
N ASN A 180 35.92 -16.68 9.36
CA ASN A 180 35.07 -16.90 10.54
C ASN A 180 34.03 -18.03 10.37
N ILE A 181 34.10 -18.81 9.29
CA ILE A 181 33.15 -19.92 9.03
C ILE A 181 33.60 -21.25 9.65
N GLU A 182 34.86 -21.41 10.11
CA GLU A 182 35.37 -22.73 10.54
C GLU A 182 35.51 -22.97 12.05
N ASN A 183 35.14 -22.04 12.94
CA ASN A 183 35.32 -22.27 14.39
C ASN A 183 34.12 -21.82 15.23
N VAL A 184 33.06 -22.64 15.29
CA VAL A 184 32.16 -22.68 16.45
C VAL A 184 31.81 -24.15 16.75
N GLY A 185 32.67 -24.77 17.56
CA GLY A 185 32.37 -26.01 18.27
C GLY A 185 32.15 -25.69 19.76
N THR A 186 31.00 -26.18 20.27
CA THR A 186 30.67 -26.46 21.67
C THR A 186 30.70 -25.31 22.69
N ALA A 187 29.51 -24.80 23.05
CA ALA A 187 29.19 -24.26 24.38
C ALA A 187 27.69 -24.49 24.68
N GLU A 188 27.37 -24.61 25.96
CA GLU A 188 26.26 -25.33 26.58
C GLU A 188 24.85 -24.71 26.43
N SER A 189 23.87 -25.58 26.63
CA SER A 189 22.42 -25.44 26.42
C SER A 189 21.70 -24.55 27.45
N ASP A 190 20.88 -23.61 26.97
CA ASP A 190 19.77 -23.01 27.72
C ASP A 190 18.42 -23.53 27.18
N GLU A 191 17.75 -24.32 28.02
CA GLU A 191 16.45 -24.95 27.80
C GLU A 191 15.30 -23.93 27.96
N ASN A 192 14.96 -23.15 26.92
CA ASN A 192 13.56 -22.75 26.62
C ASN A 192 13.36 -21.96 25.31
N ALA A 193 14.12 -22.28 24.27
CA ALA A 193 13.84 -21.78 22.92
C ALA A 193 13.27 -22.93 22.09
N GLY A 194 11.99 -22.83 21.72
CA GLY A 194 11.36 -23.75 20.78
C GLY A 194 12.20 -23.86 19.51
N THR A 195 12.53 -25.09 19.16
CA THR A 195 13.37 -25.56 18.07
C THR A 195 13.21 -24.72 16.80
N VAL A 196 14.22 -23.94 16.43
CA VAL A 196 14.37 -23.42 15.06
C VAL A 196 14.86 -24.59 14.22
N GLY A 197 13.93 -25.38 13.71
CA GLY A 197 14.24 -26.36 12.69
C GLY A 197 14.65 -25.65 11.41
N THR A 198 15.69 -26.15 10.73
CA THR A 198 15.92 -25.98 9.29
C THR A 198 14.84 -26.71 8.47
N GLY A 199 13.59 -26.66 8.93
CA GLY A 199 12.47 -27.35 8.33
C GLY A 199 12.13 -26.70 7.02
N GLU A 200 11.98 -27.53 5.98
CA GLU A 200 11.24 -27.17 4.78
C GLU A 200 9.95 -26.46 5.21
N ILE A 201 9.81 -25.21 4.75
CA ILE A 201 8.63 -24.40 5.02
C ILE A 201 7.49 -25.09 4.29
N ALA A 202 6.51 -25.63 5.03
CA ALA A 202 5.36 -26.31 4.46
C ALA A 202 4.64 -25.38 3.47
N GLU A 203 4.63 -25.77 2.19
CA GLU A 203 4.02 -25.02 1.09
C GLU A 203 2.50 -25.15 1.16
N THR A 204 1.78 -24.03 1.26
CA THR A 204 0.33 -24.01 1.48
C THR A 204 -0.50 -23.85 0.20
N GLY A 205 0.12 -23.70 -0.96
CA GLY A 205 -0.59 -23.45 -2.22
C GLY A 205 -0.54 -24.62 -3.19
N ASN A 206 -1.36 -24.54 -4.23
CA ASN A 206 -1.44 -25.56 -5.27
C ASN A 206 -0.45 -25.27 -6.40
N TRP A 207 0.86 -25.40 -6.12
CA TRP A 207 1.94 -25.09 -7.06
C TRP A 207 1.75 -25.78 -8.43
N ALA A 208 1.25 -27.03 -8.44
CA ALA A 208 0.98 -27.76 -9.67
C ALA A 208 -0.16 -27.14 -10.50
N GLU A 209 -1.22 -26.62 -9.86
CA GLU A 209 -2.28 -25.87 -10.54
C GLU A 209 -1.77 -24.53 -11.04
N TYR A 210 -0.96 -23.82 -10.25
CA TYR A 210 -0.38 -22.53 -10.66
C TYR A 210 0.50 -22.70 -11.89
N ALA A 211 1.38 -23.71 -11.90
CA ALA A 211 2.19 -24.05 -13.08
C ALA A 211 1.30 -24.34 -14.30
N ARG A 212 0.26 -25.17 -14.16
CA ARG A 212 -0.68 -25.47 -15.26
C ARG A 212 -1.33 -24.20 -15.82
N ARG A 213 -1.80 -23.30 -14.96
CA ARG A 213 -2.44 -22.05 -15.38
C ARG A 213 -1.46 -21.11 -16.08
N TRP A 214 -0.23 -21.00 -15.59
CA TRP A 214 0.83 -20.23 -16.27
C TRP A 214 1.18 -20.81 -17.65
N HIS A 215 1.33 -22.14 -17.74
CA HIS A 215 1.53 -22.83 -19.03
C HIS A 215 0.34 -22.68 -19.98
N ALA A 216 -0.88 -22.49 -19.48
CA ALA A 216 -2.05 -22.22 -20.31
C ALA A 216 -2.12 -20.73 -20.73
N LEU A 217 -1.79 -19.81 -19.81
CA LEU A 217 -1.84 -18.37 -20.03
C LEU A 217 -0.84 -17.92 -21.10
N LYS A 218 0.38 -18.46 -21.06
CA LYS A 218 1.51 -18.14 -21.98
C LYS A 218 1.58 -16.64 -22.33
N PRO A 219 1.71 -15.75 -21.33
CA PRO A 219 1.70 -14.33 -21.61
C PRO A 219 2.89 -13.92 -22.48
N ASN A 220 2.68 -12.89 -23.30
CA ASN A 220 3.77 -12.19 -23.96
C ASN A 220 4.68 -11.56 -22.91
N ILE A 221 5.98 -11.83 -23.00
CA ILE A 221 6.98 -11.22 -22.11
C ILE A 221 7.51 -9.96 -22.78
N VAL A 222 7.33 -8.81 -22.13
CA VAL A 222 7.80 -7.51 -22.62
C VAL A 222 8.77 -6.93 -21.61
N HIS A 223 9.96 -6.53 -22.07
CA HIS A 223 10.85 -5.67 -21.31
C HIS A 223 10.78 -4.28 -21.96
N ASP A 224 10.13 -3.35 -21.28
CA ASP A 224 9.83 -2.01 -21.80
C ASP A 224 10.91 -0.99 -21.41
N ASP A 225 10.93 0.13 -22.13
CA ASP A 225 11.83 1.25 -21.85
C ASP A 225 11.41 1.98 -20.56
N PRO A 226 12.35 2.68 -19.89
CA PRO A 226 12.02 3.59 -18.80
C PRO A 226 11.08 4.70 -19.26
N ARG A 227 10.00 4.92 -18.50
CA ARG A 227 8.97 5.92 -18.81
C ARG A 227 8.67 6.83 -17.63
N LYS A 228 7.99 7.94 -17.90
CA LYS A 228 7.62 8.90 -16.86
C LYS A 228 6.61 8.31 -15.88
N PRO A 229 6.58 8.77 -14.62
CA PRO A 229 5.70 8.20 -13.60
C PRO A 229 4.22 8.16 -14.00
N GLN A 230 3.68 9.23 -14.58
CA GLN A 230 2.27 9.25 -14.99
C GLN A 230 2.00 8.34 -16.19
N GLU A 231 2.93 8.28 -17.15
CA GLU A 231 2.84 7.40 -18.32
C GLU A 231 2.78 5.92 -17.90
N GLN A 232 3.52 5.54 -16.85
CA GLN A 232 3.43 4.19 -16.30
C GLN A 232 2.04 3.87 -15.74
N MET A 233 1.41 4.82 -15.04
CA MET A 233 0.07 4.64 -14.48
C MET A 233 -0.98 4.51 -15.60
N ASP A 234 -0.84 5.31 -16.65
CA ASP A 234 -1.76 5.32 -17.77
C ASP A 234 -1.66 4.03 -18.60
N LEU A 235 -0.44 3.56 -18.89
CA LEU A 235 -0.20 2.31 -19.60
C LEU A 235 -0.73 1.09 -18.84
N ASP A 236 -0.59 1.06 -17.51
CA ASP A 236 -1.15 -0.02 -16.69
C ASP A 236 -2.68 -0.13 -16.88
N VAL A 237 -3.38 1.01 -16.95
CA VAL A 237 -4.83 1.05 -17.18
C VAL A 237 -5.18 0.69 -18.61
N GLU A 238 -4.44 1.24 -19.59
CA GLU A 238 -4.67 0.99 -21.01
C GLU A 238 -4.53 -0.49 -21.34
N TRP A 239 -3.39 -1.10 -20.98
CA TRP A 239 -3.11 -2.50 -21.33
C TRP A 239 -4.06 -3.47 -20.62
N ALA A 240 -4.44 -3.17 -19.38
CA ALA A 240 -5.46 -3.94 -18.68
C ALA A 240 -6.84 -3.85 -19.37
N ARG A 241 -7.21 -2.67 -19.87
CA ARG A 241 -8.46 -2.49 -20.64
C ARG A 241 -8.42 -3.19 -21.99
N GLU A 242 -7.29 -3.19 -22.68
CA GLU A 242 -7.11 -3.91 -23.94
C GLU A 242 -7.24 -5.43 -23.74
N VAL A 243 -6.63 -5.98 -22.68
CA VAL A 243 -6.85 -7.40 -22.31
C VAL A 243 -8.32 -7.63 -21.97
N ALA A 244 -8.95 -6.72 -21.22
CA ALA A 244 -10.35 -6.85 -20.83
C ALA A 244 -11.32 -6.83 -22.01
N ALA A 245 -10.98 -6.11 -23.07
CA ALA A 245 -11.70 -6.07 -24.34
C ALA A 245 -11.35 -7.23 -25.28
N GLY A 246 -10.29 -8.00 -24.99
CA GLY A 246 -9.78 -9.04 -25.88
C GLY A 246 -9.01 -8.51 -27.09
N THR A 247 -8.56 -7.25 -27.06
CA THR A 247 -7.77 -6.62 -28.14
C THR A 247 -6.27 -6.72 -27.90
N ARG A 248 -5.85 -7.17 -26.71
CA ARG A 248 -4.47 -7.50 -26.34
C ARG A 248 -4.42 -8.90 -25.75
N GLU A 249 -3.41 -9.66 -26.15
CA GLU A 249 -3.07 -10.95 -25.55
C GLU A 249 -2.51 -10.79 -24.13
N PRO A 250 -2.65 -11.80 -23.25
CA PRO A 250 -2.08 -11.76 -21.90
C PRO A 250 -0.61 -11.35 -21.95
N THR A 251 -0.18 -10.45 -21.05
CA THR A 251 1.16 -9.84 -21.12
C THR A 251 1.76 -9.72 -19.73
N LEU A 252 3.04 -10.08 -19.58
CA LEU A 252 3.87 -9.78 -18.42
C LEU A 252 4.93 -8.77 -18.86
N ARG A 253 4.80 -7.54 -18.35
CA ARG A 253 5.62 -6.38 -18.71
C ARG A 253 6.56 -6.05 -17.55
N PHE A 254 7.87 -6.15 -17.78
CA PHE A 254 8.89 -5.54 -16.95
C PHE A 254 9.09 -4.10 -17.42
N TRP A 255 9.07 -3.14 -16.52
CA TRP A 255 9.13 -1.71 -16.86
C TRP A 255 9.85 -0.92 -15.78
N GLU A 256 10.35 0.27 -16.13
CA GLU A 256 11.21 1.08 -15.26
C GLU A 256 10.76 2.54 -15.14
N TRP A 257 11.21 3.20 -14.08
CA TRP A 257 10.93 4.59 -13.80
C TRP A 257 12.01 5.49 -14.38
N ALA A 258 11.63 6.45 -15.23
CA ALA A 258 12.55 7.45 -15.76
C ALA A 258 12.85 8.58 -14.78
N GLU A 259 11.95 8.82 -13.81
CA GLU A 259 12.02 9.95 -12.86
C GLU A 259 11.57 9.49 -11.45
N PRO A 260 12.04 10.15 -10.37
CA PRO A 260 11.59 9.85 -9.00
C PRO A 260 10.09 10.05 -8.81
N ALA A 261 9.46 9.15 -8.07
CA ALA A 261 8.02 9.19 -7.84
C ALA A 261 7.60 8.75 -6.43
N VAL A 262 6.54 9.39 -5.94
CA VAL A 262 5.70 8.86 -4.87
C VAL A 262 4.41 8.37 -5.49
N VAL A 263 4.13 7.08 -5.33
CA VAL A 263 2.96 6.42 -5.92
C VAL A 263 1.96 6.09 -4.83
N ILE A 264 0.86 6.84 -4.75
CA ILE A 264 -0.21 6.57 -3.78
C ILE A 264 -1.24 5.59 -4.36
N GLY A 265 -1.82 4.76 -3.50
CA GLY A 265 -2.88 3.82 -3.86
C GLY A 265 -4.19 4.53 -4.22
N ARG A 266 -5.07 3.84 -4.94
CA ARG A 266 -6.36 4.36 -5.42
C ARG A 266 -7.22 4.99 -4.32
N PHE A 267 -7.22 4.40 -3.13
CA PHE A 267 -8.08 4.79 -2.00
C PHE A 267 -7.34 5.56 -0.90
N GLN A 268 -6.10 5.99 -1.15
CA GLN A 268 -5.33 6.73 -0.14
C GLN A 268 -5.53 8.24 -0.27
N SER A 269 -5.63 8.94 0.86
CA SER A 269 -5.54 10.39 0.89
C SER A 269 -4.10 10.86 0.62
N LEU A 270 -3.93 11.87 -0.24
CA LEU A 270 -2.61 12.41 -0.57
C LEU A 270 -1.98 13.11 0.64
N GLU A 271 -2.74 13.98 1.29
CA GLU A 271 -2.29 14.78 2.43
C GLU A 271 -1.86 13.91 3.63
N ASP A 272 -2.49 12.75 3.81
CA ASP A 272 -2.19 11.84 4.90
C ASP A 272 -0.97 10.94 4.65
N GLU A 273 -0.59 10.73 3.38
CA GLU A 273 0.43 9.75 3.02
C GLU A 273 1.73 10.39 2.53
N VAL A 274 1.69 11.66 2.10
CA VAL A 274 2.84 12.33 1.48
C VAL A 274 3.04 13.71 2.07
N ASN A 275 4.28 14.02 2.45
CA ASN A 275 4.70 15.40 2.64
C ASN A 275 4.90 16.04 1.27
N VAL A 276 3.82 16.59 0.70
CA VAL A 276 3.79 17.12 -0.67
C VAL A 276 4.89 18.15 -0.91
N ARG A 277 5.13 19.03 0.06
CA ARG A 277 6.17 20.05 -0.05
C ARG A 277 7.56 19.42 -0.12
N THR A 278 7.90 18.53 0.83
CA THR A 278 9.19 17.84 0.81
C THR A 278 9.37 17.00 -0.46
N ALA A 279 8.31 16.31 -0.91
CA ALA A 279 8.34 15.55 -2.15
C ALA A 279 8.68 16.44 -3.36
N GLN A 280 8.04 17.60 -3.48
CA GLN A 280 8.30 18.57 -4.56
C GLN A 280 9.71 19.17 -4.45
N ASP A 281 10.12 19.59 -3.25
CA ASP A 281 11.44 20.18 -2.98
C ASP A 281 12.57 19.18 -3.29
N GLU A 282 12.34 17.88 -3.06
CA GLU A 282 13.29 16.79 -3.37
C GLU A 282 13.12 16.21 -4.80
N GLY A 283 12.24 16.79 -5.63
CA GLY A 283 12.10 16.47 -7.06
C GLY A 283 11.25 15.24 -7.39
N PHE A 284 10.36 14.81 -6.50
CA PHE A 284 9.45 13.69 -6.73
C PHE A 284 8.19 14.10 -7.47
N HIS A 285 7.82 13.29 -8.45
CA HIS A 285 6.47 13.30 -9.01
C HIS A 285 5.50 12.56 -8.09
N ILE A 286 4.34 13.12 -7.84
CA ILE A 286 3.29 12.44 -7.07
C ILE A 286 2.26 11.91 -8.06
N VAL A 287 2.10 10.60 -8.11
CA VAL A 287 1.16 9.93 -9.02
C VAL A 287 0.25 8.97 -8.24
N ARG A 288 -0.94 8.71 -8.78
CA ARG A 288 -1.91 7.77 -8.19
C ARG A 288 -2.08 6.58 -9.11
N ARG A 289 -1.85 5.38 -8.57
CA ARG A 289 -2.09 4.14 -9.32
C ARG A 289 -3.56 3.74 -9.28
N CYS A 290 -3.95 2.94 -10.25
CA CYS A 290 -5.33 2.50 -10.42
C CYS A 290 -5.73 1.35 -9.47
N THR A 291 -4.80 0.79 -8.70
CA THR A 291 -4.98 -0.30 -7.73
C THR A 291 -4.96 0.23 -6.29
N GLY A 292 -5.47 -0.55 -5.32
CA GLY A 292 -5.36 -0.24 -3.89
C GLY A 292 -3.93 -0.41 -3.35
N GLY A 293 -3.78 -0.49 -2.02
CA GLY A 293 -2.48 -0.68 -1.35
C GLY A 293 -1.83 0.62 -0.86
N GLY A 294 -0.65 0.51 -0.24
CA GLY A 294 0.05 1.62 0.41
C GLY A 294 0.84 2.52 -0.55
N ALA A 295 1.36 3.63 -0.03
CA ALA A 295 2.20 4.55 -0.79
C ALA A 295 3.58 3.91 -1.05
N MET A 296 4.13 4.14 -2.23
CA MET A 296 5.46 3.66 -2.63
C MET A 296 6.38 4.84 -2.88
N PHE A 297 7.63 4.69 -2.45
CA PHE A 297 8.72 5.62 -2.72
C PHE A 297 9.63 5.00 -3.78
N ILE A 298 9.84 5.73 -4.87
CA ILE A 298 10.51 5.21 -6.06
C ILE A 298 11.54 6.22 -6.57
N GLU A 299 12.71 5.71 -6.91
CA GLU A 299 13.73 6.41 -7.68
C GLU A 299 14.20 5.49 -8.82
N PRO A 300 14.64 6.03 -9.95
CA PRO A 300 15.21 5.22 -11.02
C PRO A 300 16.29 4.28 -10.48
N GLY A 301 16.12 2.97 -10.72
CA GLY A 301 17.06 1.94 -10.29
C GLY A 301 16.93 1.43 -8.85
N ASN A 302 16.10 2.04 -7.98
CA ASN A 302 15.96 1.55 -6.60
C ASN A 302 14.93 0.43 -6.43
N THR A 303 14.15 0.13 -7.48
CA THR A 303 13.17 -0.96 -7.52
C THR A 303 13.23 -1.79 -8.79
N ILE A 304 12.68 -3.00 -8.71
CA ILE A 304 12.31 -3.83 -9.86
C ILE A 304 10.78 -3.88 -9.92
N THR A 305 10.21 -3.55 -11.09
CA THR A 305 8.77 -3.44 -11.30
C THR A 305 8.30 -4.26 -12.48
N TYR A 306 7.18 -4.96 -12.30
CA TYR A 306 6.47 -5.61 -13.40
C TYR A 306 4.96 -5.52 -13.22
N SER A 307 4.25 -5.65 -14.33
CA SER A 307 2.80 -5.75 -14.40
C SER A 307 2.40 -6.98 -15.23
N LEU A 308 1.54 -7.82 -14.68
CA LEU A 308 0.81 -8.87 -15.37
C LEU A 308 -0.59 -8.36 -15.73
N TYR A 309 -0.93 -8.48 -17.01
CA TYR A 309 -2.26 -8.22 -17.55
C TYR A 309 -2.82 -9.57 -18.04
N ALA A 310 -3.73 -10.17 -17.29
CA ALA A 310 -4.26 -11.50 -17.57
C ALA A 310 -5.79 -11.47 -17.66
N PRO A 311 -6.43 -12.33 -18.46
CA PRO A 311 -7.89 -12.50 -18.47
C PRO A 311 -8.44 -12.87 -17.08
N LEU A 312 -9.69 -12.49 -16.76
CA LEU A 312 -10.31 -12.87 -15.47
C LEU A 312 -10.35 -14.39 -15.25
N ASP A 313 -10.48 -15.16 -16.33
CA ASP A 313 -10.49 -16.63 -16.28
C ASP A 313 -9.19 -17.21 -15.68
N PHE A 314 -8.07 -16.50 -15.77
CA PHE A 314 -6.79 -16.92 -15.22
C PHE A 314 -6.86 -17.23 -13.72
N ALA A 315 -7.64 -16.47 -12.95
CA ALA A 315 -7.85 -16.72 -11.51
C ALA A 315 -9.28 -17.21 -11.20
N HIS A 316 -9.99 -17.77 -12.19
CA HIS A 316 -11.36 -18.24 -11.97
C HIS A 316 -11.42 -19.32 -10.88
N GLY A 317 -12.38 -19.17 -9.97
CA GLY A 317 -12.63 -20.08 -8.85
C GLY A 317 -11.67 -19.94 -7.67
N MET A 318 -10.75 -18.98 -7.70
CA MET A 318 -9.80 -18.72 -6.63
C MET A 318 -10.29 -17.61 -5.69
N SER A 319 -9.89 -17.71 -4.42
CA SER A 319 -9.94 -16.59 -3.47
C SER A 319 -9.03 -15.44 -3.92
N VAL A 320 -9.15 -14.28 -3.26
CA VAL A 320 -8.30 -13.14 -3.57
C VAL A 320 -6.85 -13.46 -3.21
N GLU A 321 -6.62 -14.11 -2.08
CA GLU A 321 -5.32 -14.57 -1.60
C GLU A 321 -4.66 -15.54 -2.60
N GLU A 322 -5.37 -16.58 -3.03
CA GLU A 322 -4.87 -17.53 -4.05
C GLU A 322 -4.59 -16.83 -5.39
N SER A 323 -5.37 -15.81 -5.76
CA SER A 323 -5.12 -15.02 -6.97
C SER A 323 -3.81 -14.23 -6.89
N TYR A 324 -3.41 -13.72 -5.71
CA TYR A 324 -2.08 -13.11 -5.52
C TYR A 324 -0.98 -14.16 -5.64
N GLU A 325 -1.11 -15.29 -4.93
CA GLU A 325 -0.13 -16.38 -5.00
C GLU A 325 0.05 -16.93 -6.41
N LEU A 326 -1.05 -17.13 -7.16
CA LEU A 326 -1.02 -17.56 -8.55
C LEU A 326 -0.22 -16.55 -9.40
N CYS A 327 -0.50 -15.26 -9.29
CA CYS A 327 0.16 -14.25 -10.12
C CYS A 327 1.65 -14.08 -9.80
N ASP A 328 2.06 -14.36 -8.56
CA ASP A 328 3.46 -14.25 -8.10
C ASP A 328 4.20 -15.59 -8.07
N TYR A 329 3.54 -16.69 -8.41
CA TYR A 329 4.13 -18.03 -8.45
C TYR A 329 5.47 -18.08 -9.20
N TRP A 330 5.49 -17.57 -10.42
CA TRP A 330 6.70 -17.56 -11.26
C TRP A 330 7.83 -16.77 -10.63
N LEU A 331 7.50 -15.66 -9.96
CA LEU A 331 8.47 -14.79 -9.31
C LEU A 331 9.10 -15.51 -8.12
N VAL A 332 8.30 -16.17 -7.30
CA VAL A 332 8.80 -16.93 -6.15
C VAL A 332 9.77 -18.01 -6.60
N GLU A 333 9.42 -18.78 -7.63
CA GLU A 333 10.32 -19.79 -8.21
C GLU A 333 11.61 -19.17 -8.77
N ALA A 334 11.50 -18.03 -9.46
CA ALA A 334 12.66 -17.31 -10.00
C ALA A 334 13.60 -16.81 -8.91
N LEU A 335 13.07 -16.21 -7.85
CA LEU A 335 13.87 -15.68 -6.74
C LEU A 335 14.49 -16.80 -5.90
N ARG A 336 13.80 -17.95 -5.74
CA ARG A 336 14.37 -19.16 -5.11
C ARG A 336 15.55 -19.69 -5.91
N ALA A 337 15.46 -19.68 -7.23
CA ALA A 337 16.58 -20.05 -8.11
C ALA A 337 17.80 -19.09 -8.00
N LEU A 338 17.59 -17.87 -7.49
CA LEU A 338 18.66 -16.93 -7.15
C LEU A 338 19.24 -17.15 -5.73
N GLY A 339 18.79 -18.18 -5.01
CA GLY A 339 19.28 -18.54 -3.68
C GLY A 339 18.54 -17.86 -2.52
N LEU A 340 17.43 -17.18 -2.77
CA LEU A 340 16.63 -16.53 -1.73
C LEU A 340 15.58 -17.50 -1.15
N ASN A 341 15.41 -17.51 0.17
CA ASN A 341 14.32 -18.26 0.80
C ASN A 341 13.05 -17.40 0.83
N VAL A 342 12.28 -17.48 -0.26
CA VAL A 342 11.14 -16.59 -0.53
C VAL A 342 9.82 -17.23 -0.09
N ARG A 343 8.96 -16.42 0.53
CA ARG A 343 7.61 -16.78 0.96
C ARG A 343 6.63 -15.64 0.77
N PHE A 344 5.35 -15.98 0.66
CA PHE A 344 4.27 -15.03 0.81
C PHE A 344 4.12 -14.60 2.28
N ALA A 345 3.75 -13.33 2.49
CA ALA A 345 3.50 -12.77 3.80
C ALA A 345 2.24 -11.89 3.77
N GLY A 346 1.28 -12.18 4.65
CA GLY A 346 0.00 -11.48 4.62
C GLY A 346 -0.72 -11.68 3.28
N LEU A 347 -1.43 -10.65 2.82
CA LEU A 347 -2.25 -10.72 1.60
C LEU A 347 -1.45 -10.63 0.30
N ASN A 348 -0.41 -9.79 0.27
CA ASN A 348 0.19 -9.32 -0.98
C ASN A 348 1.69 -9.03 -0.84
N ASP A 349 2.33 -9.37 0.28
CA ASP A 349 3.75 -9.10 0.47
C ASP A 349 4.59 -10.33 0.11
N ILE A 350 5.75 -10.07 -0.48
CA ILE A 350 6.78 -11.08 -0.76
C ILE A 350 7.92 -10.81 0.20
N ALA A 351 8.31 -11.83 0.95
CA ALA A 351 9.32 -11.73 1.99
C ALA A 351 10.38 -12.82 1.84
N THR A 352 11.57 -12.53 2.34
CA THR A 352 12.66 -13.49 2.47
C THR A 352 12.98 -13.76 3.93
N GLN A 353 14.03 -14.53 4.19
CA GLN A 353 14.59 -14.71 5.53
C GLN A 353 15.06 -13.40 6.19
N TYR A 354 15.29 -12.34 5.41
CA TYR A 354 15.80 -11.06 5.89
C TYR A 354 14.72 -9.99 6.10
N GLY A 355 13.50 -10.21 5.60
CA GLY A 355 12.40 -9.27 5.75
C GLY A 355 11.55 -9.14 4.49
N LYS A 356 10.78 -8.04 4.41
CA LYS A 356 9.94 -7.75 3.25
C LYS A 356 10.82 -7.34 2.07
N LEU A 357 10.66 -8.05 0.95
CA LEU A 357 11.35 -7.80 -0.30
C LEU A 357 10.51 -6.92 -1.24
N GLY A 358 9.20 -7.07 -1.21
CA GLY A 358 8.31 -6.30 -2.06
C GLY A 358 6.85 -6.58 -1.78
N GLY A 359 5.98 -6.07 -2.66
CA GLY A 359 4.56 -6.34 -2.57
C GLY A 359 3.84 -6.10 -3.87
N ALA A 360 2.68 -6.73 -3.97
CA ALA A 360 1.80 -6.70 -5.12
C ALA A 360 0.56 -5.86 -4.88
N ALA A 361 -0.09 -5.42 -5.96
CA ALA A 361 -1.43 -4.88 -5.91
C ALA A 361 -2.22 -5.32 -7.14
N GLN A 362 -3.49 -5.65 -6.92
CA GLN A 362 -4.41 -6.12 -7.97
C GLN A 362 -5.58 -5.18 -8.20
N ARG A 363 -6.09 -5.18 -9.44
CA ARG A 363 -7.41 -4.67 -9.80
C ARG A 363 -8.03 -5.53 -10.89
N ARG A 364 -9.35 -5.75 -10.80
CA ARG A 364 -10.15 -6.40 -11.83
C ARG A 364 -10.84 -5.37 -12.71
N PHE A 365 -10.83 -5.61 -14.00
CA PHE A 365 -11.51 -4.84 -15.03
C PHE A 365 -12.62 -5.71 -15.60
N ALA A 366 -13.85 -5.20 -15.56
CA ALA A 366 -15.00 -5.92 -16.06
C ALA A 366 -14.86 -6.22 -17.57
N PRO A 367 -15.45 -7.31 -18.07
CA PRO A 367 -15.61 -7.56 -19.49
C PRO A 367 -16.17 -6.35 -20.23
N THR A 368 -15.57 -5.99 -21.37
CA THR A 368 -16.11 -4.97 -22.28
C THR A 368 -16.10 -5.52 -23.70
N HIS A 369 -17.06 -5.10 -24.53
CA HIS A 369 -17.15 -5.53 -25.94
C HIS A 369 -17.17 -7.06 -26.15
N GLY A 370 -17.67 -7.83 -25.17
CA GLY A 370 -17.67 -9.30 -25.22
C GLY A 370 -16.31 -9.94 -24.92
N GLY A 371 -15.31 -9.16 -24.52
CA GLY A 371 -14.00 -9.62 -24.09
C GLY A 371 -14.01 -10.33 -22.74
N PRO A 372 -12.86 -10.85 -22.30
CA PRO A 372 -12.78 -11.73 -21.13
C PRO A 372 -12.74 -10.99 -19.78
N GLY A 373 -12.67 -9.65 -19.77
CA GLY A 373 -12.25 -8.90 -18.59
C GLY A 373 -10.76 -9.10 -18.29
N ALA A 374 -10.21 -8.38 -17.31
CA ALA A 374 -8.80 -8.51 -16.96
C ALA A 374 -8.51 -8.41 -15.46
N ILE A 375 -7.43 -9.04 -15.05
CA ILE A 375 -6.70 -8.83 -13.81
C ILE A 375 -5.45 -8.05 -14.18
N LEU A 376 -5.31 -6.86 -13.61
CA LEU A 376 -4.02 -6.19 -13.49
C LEU A 376 -3.41 -6.61 -12.17
N HIS A 377 -2.23 -7.22 -12.20
CA HIS A 377 -1.42 -7.54 -11.04
C HIS A 377 -0.04 -6.94 -11.22
N HIS A 378 0.33 -5.95 -10.42
CA HIS A 378 1.65 -5.33 -10.51
C HIS A 378 2.43 -5.45 -9.21
N VAL A 379 3.75 -5.53 -9.33
CA VAL A 379 4.65 -5.80 -8.21
C VAL A 379 5.77 -4.80 -8.23
N THR A 380 6.15 -4.36 -7.03
CA THR A 380 7.36 -3.59 -6.79
C THR A 380 8.22 -4.35 -5.78
N LEU A 381 9.44 -4.70 -6.20
CA LEU A 381 10.47 -5.30 -5.36
C LEU A 381 11.52 -4.24 -5.05
N ALA A 382 11.90 -4.13 -3.78
CA ALA A 382 12.96 -3.24 -3.34
C ALA A 382 14.32 -3.77 -3.83
N TYR A 383 15.09 -2.92 -4.50
CA TYR A 383 16.44 -3.24 -4.95
C TYR A 383 17.52 -2.47 -4.19
N ASP A 384 17.35 -1.17 -3.95
CA ASP A 384 18.28 -0.32 -3.18
C ASP A 384 17.62 0.99 -2.67
N ILE A 385 16.72 0.89 -1.69
CA ILE A 385 15.89 2.03 -1.23
C ILE A 385 16.62 2.87 -0.17
N ASP A 386 16.68 4.19 -0.38
CA ASP A 386 17.09 5.17 0.64
C ASP A 386 15.98 5.35 1.69
N ALA A 387 16.11 4.63 2.81
CA ALA A 387 15.13 4.64 3.88
C ALA A 387 15.03 6.02 4.57
N GLU A 388 16.12 6.77 4.69
CA GLU A 388 16.09 8.09 5.33
C GLU A 388 15.29 9.07 4.47
N LYS A 389 15.55 9.09 3.16
CA LYS A 389 14.83 9.92 2.19
C LYS A 389 13.35 9.57 2.14
N MET A 390 13.04 8.28 2.10
CA MET A 390 11.66 7.78 2.15
C MET A 390 10.91 8.30 3.38
N THR A 391 11.52 8.27 4.57
CA THR A 391 10.85 8.74 5.81
C THR A 391 10.61 10.25 5.88
N ARG A 392 11.36 11.06 5.10
CA ARG A 392 11.11 12.51 4.97
C ARG A 392 9.97 12.82 4.02
N VAL A 393 9.83 12.01 2.96
CA VAL A 393 8.86 12.20 1.88
C VAL A 393 7.48 11.61 2.24
N LEU A 394 7.45 10.45 2.90
CA LEU A 394 6.20 9.76 3.25
C LEU A 394 5.75 10.08 4.68
N ASN A 395 4.45 10.36 4.83
CA ASN A 395 3.80 10.50 6.13
C ASN A 395 3.45 9.11 6.69
N ILE A 396 4.36 8.50 7.44
CA ILE A 396 4.13 7.17 8.01
C ILE A 396 3.39 7.30 9.35
N SER A 397 2.12 6.86 9.39
CA SER A 397 1.31 6.93 10.60
C SER A 397 1.89 6.09 11.75
N ARG A 398 1.66 6.53 13.00
CA ARG A 398 2.05 5.77 14.20
C ARG A 398 1.41 4.38 14.24
N GLU A 399 0.20 4.26 13.71
CA GLU A 399 -0.53 2.99 13.61
C GLU A 399 0.17 2.01 12.65
N LYS A 400 0.71 2.50 11.53
CA LYS A 400 1.58 1.70 10.66
C LYS A 400 2.87 1.34 11.42
N MET A 401 3.52 2.29 12.10
CA MET A 401 4.76 2.06 12.86
C MET A 401 4.63 1.10 14.06
N SER A 402 3.43 0.91 14.61
CA SER A 402 3.23 0.03 15.76
C SER A 402 3.24 -1.45 15.37
N ASP A 403 2.98 -1.75 14.10
CA ASP A 403 3.11 -3.09 13.52
C ASP A 403 4.59 -3.54 13.57
N LYS A 404 4.82 -4.76 14.08
CA LYS A 404 6.17 -5.32 14.21
C LYS A 404 6.87 -5.38 12.84
N ALA A 405 6.09 -5.53 11.76
CA ALA A 405 6.58 -5.50 10.39
C ALA A 405 7.12 -4.12 9.97
N VAL A 406 6.53 -3.01 10.43
CA VAL A 406 7.00 -1.65 10.08
C VAL A 406 8.15 -1.20 10.98
N LYS A 407 8.18 -1.60 12.26
CA LYS A 407 9.40 -1.45 13.09
C LYS A 407 10.60 -2.20 12.50
N SER A 408 10.33 -3.32 11.82
CA SER A 408 11.32 -4.08 11.07
C SER A 408 11.61 -3.48 9.69
N ALA A 409 10.64 -2.90 8.98
CA ALA A 409 10.81 -2.32 7.64
C ALA A 409 11.48 -0.94 7.65
N ALA A 410 11.20 -0.11 8.66
CA ALA A 410 11.94 1.13 8.92
C ALA A 410 13.38 0.83 9.39
N LYS A 411 13.63 -0.39 9.88
CA LYS A 411 14.98 -0.86 10.18
C LYS A 411 15.64 -1.52 8.97
N HIS A 412 15.01 -2.44 8.25
CA HIS A 412 15.55 -3.14 7.07
C HIS A 412 14.40 -3.50 6.10
N VAL A 413 14.12 -2.66 5.10
CA VAL A 413 13.83 -3.21 3.77
C VAL A 413 15.18 -3.71 3.29
N ASP A 414 15.45 -5.01 3.44
CA ASP A 414 16.73 -5.56 3.03
C ASP A 414 16.70 -5.67 1.49
N PRO A 415 17.40 -4.80 0.76
CA PRO A 415 17.18 -4.69 -0.67
C PRO A 415 17.71 -5.92 -1.40
N MET A 416 17.19 -6.24 -2.58
CA MET A 416 17.68 -7.40 -3.32
C MET A 416 19.19 -7.37 -3.59
N ARG A 417 19.78 -6.17 -3.68
CA ARG A 417 21.23 -5.96 -3.82
C ARG A 417 22.05 -6.56 -2.68
N SER A 418 21.67 -6.34 -1.42
CA SER A 418 22.39 -6.89 -0.25
C SER A 418 22.17 -8.40 -0.10
N GLN A 419 20.98 -8.88 -0.44
CA GLN A 419 20.63 -10.30 -0.31
C GLN A 419 21.30 -11.19 -1.37
N THR A 420 21.49 -10.67 -2.59
CA THR A 420 22.02 -11.46 -3.73
C THR A 420 23.46 -11.10 -4.09
N GLY A 421 23.91 -9.88 -3.79
CA GLY A 421 25.17 -9.32 -4.29
C GLY A 421 25.18 -9.01 -5.79
N MET A 422 24.05 -9.19 -6.48
CA MET A 422 23.94 -9.06 -7.93
C MET A 422 23.61 -7.62 -8.35
N GLY A 423 24.10 -7.22 -9.53
CA GLY A 423 23.68 -5.98 -10.17
C GLY A 423 22.20 -6.04 -10.59
N ARG A 424 21.50 -4.90 -10.53
CA ARG A 424 20.06 -4.83 -10.81
C ARG A 424 19.70 -5.44 -12.17
N ASP A 425 20.44 -5.04 -13.21
CA ASP A 425 20.19 -5.47 -14.58
C ASP A 425 20.40 -6.98 -14.74
N GLU A 426 21.34 -7.57 -13.99
CA GLU A 426 21.52 -9.01 -13.96
C GLU A 426 20.32 -9.69 -13.33
N VAL A 427 19.80 -9.17 -12.21
CA VAL A 427 18.60 -9.75 -11.59
C VAL A 427 17.40 -9.63 -12.52
N VAL A 428 17.17 -8.46 -13.12
CA VAL A 428 16.09 -8.25 -14.08
C VAL A 428 16.20 -9.25 -15.24
N ALA A 429 17.39 -9.43 -15.82
CA ALA A 429 17.60 -10.41 -16.89
C ALA A 429 17.25 -11.84 -16.45
N ARG A 430 17.65 -12.26 -15.23
CA ARG A 430 17.31 -13.58 -14.69
C ARG A 430 15.80 -13.76 -14.46
N LEU A 431 15.11 -12.70 -14.03
CA LEU A 431 13.66 -12.71 -13.84
C LEU A 431 12.94 -12.78 -15.18
N VAL A 432 13.38 -12.04 -16.20
CA VAL A 432 12.84 -12.12 -17.57
C VAL A 432 13.04 -13.53 -18.13
N ASP A 433 14.23 -14.11 -17.99
CA ASP A 433 14.51 -15.48 -18.43
C ASP A 433 13.62 -16.51 -17.70
N ALA A 434 13.38 -16.31 -16.40
CA ALA A 434 12.50 -17.19 -15.61
C ALA A 434 11.03 -17.07 -16.05
N ALA A 435 10.57 -15.84 -16.30
CA ALA A 435 9.25 -15.57 -16.85
C ALA A 435 9.06 -16.22 -18.22
N VAL A 436 10.09 -16.27 -19.07
CA VAL A 436 10.02 -17.03 -20.34
C VAL A 436 9.90 -18.53 -20.06
N ARG A 437 10.73 -19.09 -19.16
CA ARG A 437 10.73 -20.54 -18.86
C ARG A 437 9.41 -21.05 -18.28
N VAL A 438 8.72 -20.29 -17.43
CA VAL A 438 7.44 -20.72 -16.84
C VAL A 438 6.31 -20.80 -17.88
N THR A 439 6.51 -20.24 -19.08
CA THR A 439 5.53 -20.26 -20.17
C THR A 439 5.76 -21.36 -21.21
N MET A 440 6.95 -21.97 -21.21
CA MET A 440 7.33 -23.09 -22.07
C MET A 440 6.81 -24.41 -21.50
#